data_AF-A0A072PN26-F1
#
_entry.id   AF-A0A072PN26-F1
#
_cell.length_a   1.000
_cell.length_b   1.000
_cell.length_c   1.000
_cell.angle_alpha   90.00
_cell.angle_beta   90.00
_cell.angle_gamma   90.00
#
_symmetry.space_group_name_H-M   'P 1'
#
loop_
_entity.id
_entity.type
_entity.pdbx_description
1 polymer ?
#
loop_
_entity_poly.entity_id
_entity_poly.type
_entity_poly.pdbx_seq_one_letter_code
_entity_poly.pdbx_strand_id
1 'polypeptide(L)' 'GIGSLPRLKLGPQIERKVFLEAHTYTSREAKADGIVDIVADPSGMMLETIKLAETWKTKAKVGAYGMLHDEMHVETMRKM' A
#
# COMPACT_ATOMS: atom_id res chain seq x y z
N GLY A 1 -13.89 -7.65 7.55
CA GLY A 1 -14.38 -8.23 6.27
C GLY A 1 -13.45 -7.83 5.15
N ILE A 2 -13.47 -8.51 4.00
CA ILE A 2 -12.44 -8.42 2.93
C ILE A 2 -12.14 -7.00 2.40
N GLY A 3 -13.05 -6.03 2.60
CA GLY A 3 -12.87 -4.63 2.19
C GLY A 3 -12.38 -3.65 3.28
N SER A 4 -12.03 -4.11 4.50
CA SER A 4 -11.64 -3.19 5.58
C SER A 4 -10.32 -2.48 5.34
N LEU A 5 -9.32 -3.17 4.79
CA LEU A 5 -7.99 -2.60 4.54
C LEU A 5 -8.01 -1.50 3.46
N PRO A 6 -8.65 -1.70 2.30
CA PRO A 6 -8.78 -0.66 1.29
C PRO A 6 -9.59 0.56 1.75
N ARG A 7 -10.64 0.37 2.56
CA ARG A 7 -11.39 1.48 3.20
C ARG A 7 -10.52 2.37 4.08
N LEU A 8 -9.56 1.76 4.76
CA LEU A 8 -8.60 2.45 5.62
C LEU A 8 -7.50 3.16 4.82
N LYS A 9 -7.13 2.63 3.66
CA LYS A 9 -5.99 3.13 2.87
C LYS A 9 -6.37 4.03 1.70
N LEU A 10 -7.57 3.90 1.15
CA LEU A 10 -8.01 4.59 -0.06
C LEU A 10 -9.11 5.59 0.25
N GLY A 11 -9.08 6.74 -0.43
CA GLY A 11 -10.18 7.69 -0.38
C GLY A 11 -11.48 7.09 -0.94
N PRO A 12 -12.67 7.55 -0.53
CA PRO A 12 -13.96 6.95 -0.91
C PRO A 12 -14.18 6.81 -2.43
N GLN A 13 -13.67 7.77 -3.21
CA GLN A 13 -13.77 7.75 -4.67
C GLN A 13 -12.93 6.63 -5.30
N ILE A 14 -11.75 6.38 -4.74
CA ILE A 14 -10.84 5.34 -5.22
C ILE A 14 -11.33 3.96 -4.76
N GLU A 15 -11.81 3.85 -3.51
CA GLU A 15 -12.44 2.62 -3.03
C GLU A 15 -13.61 2.21 -3.94
N ARG A 16 -14.47 3.15 -4.34
CA ARG A 16 -15.57 2.87 -5.26
C ARG A 16 -15.08 2.34 -6.61
N LYS A 17 -14.09 3.00 -7.22
CA LYS A 17 -13.47 2.55 -8.49
C LYS A 17 -12.97 1.11 -8.38
N VAL A 18 -12.28 0.78 -7.28
CA VAL A 18 -11.67 -0.54 -7.07
C VAL A 18 -12.74 -1.61 -6.83
N PHE A 19 -13.68 -1.38 -5.91
CA PHE A 19 -14.59 -2.44 -5.44
C PHE A 19 -15.93 -2.51 -6.15
N LEU A 20 -16.50 -1.36 -6.51
CA LEU A 20 -17.85 -1.31 -7.07
C LEU A 20 -17.83 -1.23 -8.60
N GLU A 21 -16.80 -0.59 -9.16
CA GLU A 21 -16.69 -0.37 -10.60
C GLU A 21 -15.75 -1.40 -11.29
N ALA A 22 -14.99 -2.19 -10.52
CA ALA A 22 -13.98 -3.12 -11.03
C ALA A 22 -13.03 -2.46 -12.04
N HIS A 23 -12.62 -1.22 -11.75
CA HIS A 23 -11.87 -0.38 -12.68
C HIS A 23 -10.53 -1.03 -13.09
N THR A 24 -10.25 -1.03 -14.38
CA THR A 24 -8.95 -1.49 -14.89
C THR A 24 -7.96 -0.34 -14.92
N TYR A 25 -6.86 -0.49 -14.20
CA TYR A 25 -5.88 0.56 -14.03
C TYR A 25 -4.76 0.50 -15.08
N THR A 26 -4.40 1.67 -15.61
CA THR A 26 -3.06 1.88 -16.15
C THR A 26 -2.06 2.14 -15.02
N SER A 27 -0.77 1.93 -15.29
CA SER A 27 0.28 2.19 -14.29
C SER A 27 0.28 3.63 -13.78
N ARG A 28 0.00 4.60 -14.66
CA ARG A 28 -0.10 6.02 -14.30
C ARG A 28 -1.27 6.31 -13.36
N GLU A 29 -2.44 5.76 -13.64
CA GLU A 29 -3.63 5.93 -12.80
C GLU A 29 -3.44 5.27 -11.45
N ALA A 30 -2.87 4.06 -11.41
CA ALA A 30 -2.61 3.36 -10.16
C ALA A 30 -1.69 4.16 -9.23
N LYS A 31 -0.70 4.87 -9.79
CA LYS A 31 0.17 5.76 -9.03
C LYS A 31 -0.55 7.02 -8.56
N ALA A 32 -1.33 7.65 -9.43
CA ALA A 32 -2.08 8.86 -9.09
C ALA A 32 -3.14 8.60 -8.00
N ASP A 33 -3.80 7.45 -8.06
CA ASP A 33 -4.83 7.02 -7.11
C ASP A 33 -4.22 6.39 -5.83
N GLY A 34 -2.89 6.31 -5.72
CA GLY A 34 -2.18 5.81 -4.53
C GLY A 34 -2.27 4.29 -4.32
N ILE A 35 -2.59 3.52 -5.37
CA ILE A 35 -2.61 2.05 -5.35
C ILE A 35 -1.19 1.49 -5.35
N VAL A 36 -0.27 2.15 -6.05
CA VAL A 36 1.16 1.81 -6.09
C VAL A 36 2.00 3.05 -5.79
N ASP A 37 3.12 2.86 -5.08
CA ASP A 37 4.02 3.95 -4.74
C ASP A 37 4.89 4.39 -5.93
N ILE A 38 5.32 3.43 -6.75
CA ILE A 38 6.28 3.63 -7.85
C ILE A 38 5.82 2.90 -9.11
N VAL A 39 6.12 3.51 -10.26
CA VAL A 39 5.95 2.92 -11.59
C VAL A 39 7.30 2.92 -12.27
N ALA A 40 7.69 1.80 -12.84
CA ALA A 40 8.94 1.61 -13.56
C ALA A 40 8.72 0.73 -14.79
N ASP A 41 9.67 0.75 -15.72
CA ASP A 41 9.72 -0.24 -16.80
C ASP A 41 9.89 -1.66 -16.21
N PRO A 42 9.29 -2.71 -16.81
CA PRO A 42 9.43 -4.07 -16.29
C PRO A 42 10.87 -4.51 -16.06
N SER A 43 11.81 -4.10 -16.92
CA SER A 43 13.23 -4.43 -16.78
C SER A 43 13.91 -3.75 -15.57
N GLY A 44 13.36 -2.63 -15.10
CA GLY A 44 13.90 -1.84 -13.98
C GLY A 44 13.13 -1.98 -12.67
N MET A 45 12.01 -2.69 -12.65
CA MET A 45 11.09 -2.73 -11.49
C MET A 45 11.77 -3.23 -10.21
N MET A 46 12.62 -4.26 -10.30
CA MET A 46 13.35 -4.79 -9.15
C MET A 46 14.34 -3.77 -8.59
N LEU A 47 15.04 -3.06 -9.48
CA LEU A 47 16.02 -2.05 -9.06
C LEU A 47 15.33 -0.89 -8.32
N GLU A 48 14.22 -0.39 -8.84
CA GLU A 48 13.45 0.69 -8.18
C GLU A 48 12.86 0.22 -6.84
N THR A 49 12.44 -1.04 -6.75
CA THR A 49 11.97 -1.64 -5.50
C THR A 49 13.09 -1.68 -4.45
N ILE A 50 14.29 -2.12 -4.82
CA ILE A 50 15.45 -2.15 -3.93
C ILE A 50 15.80 -0.73 -3.48
N LYS A 51 15.82 0.25 -4.39
CA LYS A 51 16.08 1.65 -4.04
C LYS A 51 15.10 2.16 -2.97
N LEU A 52 13.80 1.90 -3.15
CA LEU A 52 12.78 2.27 -2.17
C LEU A 52 13.03 1.56 -0.83
N ALA A 53 13.31 0.26 -0.85
CA ALA A 53 13.59 -0.50 0.37
C ALA A 53 14.80 0.04 1.14
N GLU A 54 15.89 0.40 0.46
CA GLU A 54 17.09 0.98 1.09
C GLU A 54 16.79 2.33 1.79
N THR A 55 15.81 3.12 1.30
CA THR A 55 15.40 4.37 1.99
C THR A 55 14.77 4.12 3.36
N TRP A 56 14.10 2.98 3.54
CA TRP A 56 13.41 2.61 4.77
C TRP A 56 14.27 1.74 5.69
N LYS A 57 15.12 0.89 5.12
CA LYS A 57 16.00 -0.03 5.84
C LYS A 57 16.86 0.69 6.88
N THR A 58 17.40 1.86 6.54
CA THR A 58 18.24 2.67 7.45
C THR A 58 17.46 3.27 8.62
N LYS A 59 16.14 3.41 8.49
CA LYS A 59 15.23 3.93 9.53
C LYS A 59 14.60 2.81 10.36
N ALA A 60 14.73 1.56 9.92
CA ALA A 60 14.13 0.41 10.57
C ALA A 60 14.98 -0.03 11.77
N LYS A 61 14.33 -0.29 12.91
CA LYS A 61 14.92 -0.95 14.08
C LYS A 61 14.32 -2.35 14.20
N VAL A 62 15.11 -3.33 14.62
CA VAL A 62 14.63 -4.71 14.90
C VAL A 62 13.42 -4.65 15.83
N GLY A 63 12.32 -5.30 15.44
CA GLY A 63 11.05 -5.31 16.19
C GLY A 63 10.15 -4.09 15.98
N ALA A 64 10.63 -2.98 15.41
CA ALA A 64 9.83 -1.77 15.24
C ALA A 64 8.71 -1.94 14.20
N TYR A 65 8.94 -2.71 13.13
CA TYR A 65 7.90 -2.97 12.13
C TYR A 65 6.67 -3.64 12.75
N GLY A 66 6.86 -4.67 13.57
CA GLY A 66 5.77 -5.35 14.26
C GLY A 66 4.98 -4.39 15.16
N MET A 67 5.69 -3.62 16.00
CA MET A 67 5.06 -2.63 16.87
C MET A 67 4.27 -1.56 16.10
N LEU A 68 4.85 -0.98 15.03
CA LEU A 68 4.18 0.04 14.21
C LEU A 68 3.02 -0.54 13.41
N HIS A 69 3.16 -1.77 12.91
CA HIS A 69 2.09 -2.47 12.21
C HIS A 69 0.91 -2.74 13.13
N ASP A 70 1.17 -3.18 14.35
CA ASP A 70 0.15 -3.44 15.36
C ASP A 70 -0.56 -2.15 15.76
N GLU A 71 0.18 -1.06 15.97
CA GLU A 71 -0.36 0.28 16.26
C GLU A 71 -1.26 0.79 15.12
N MET A 72 -0.83 0.61 13.87
CA MET A 72 -1.58 1.03 12.69
C MET A 72 -2.89 0.26 12.50
N HIS A 73 -2.97 -0.97 13.02
CA HIS A 73 -4.13 -1.86 12.83
C HIS A 73 -4.82 -2.25 14.14
N VAL A 74 -4.61 -1.52 15.25
CA VAL A 74 -5.16 -1.83 16.58
C VAL A 74 -6.65 -2.16 16.52
N GLU A 75 -7.45 -1.35 15.81
CA GLU A 75 -8.90 -1.56 15.71
C GLU A 75 -9.30 -2.82 14.93
N THR A 76 -8.45 -3.25 13.98
CA THR A 76 -8.67 -4.48 13.21
C THR A 76 -8.25 -5.70 14.03
N MET A 77 -7.11 -5.62 14.73
CA MET A 77 -6.60 -6.67 15.60
C MET A 77 -7.51 -6.90 16.82
N ARG A 78 -8.17 -5.85 17.34
CA ARG A 78 -9.09 -5.95 18.49
C ARG A 78 -10.45 -6.58 18.14
N LYS A 79 -10.81 -6.67 16.86
CA LYS A 79 -12.08 -7.23 16.36
C LYS A 79 -11.94 -8.66 15.81
N MET A 80 -10.73 -9.24 15.84
CA MET A 80 -10.44 -10.65 15.55
C MET A 80 -10.31 -11.44 16.84
#